data_AF-A0A1S2YW21-F1
#
_entry.id   AF-A0A1S2YW21-F1
#
_cell.length_a   1.000
_cell.length_b   1.000
_cell.length_c   1.000
_cell.angle_alpha   90.00
_cell.angle_beta   90.00
_cell.angle_gamma   90.00
#
_symmetry.space_group_name_H-M   'P 1'
#
loop_
_entity.id
_entity.type
_entity.pdbx_description
1 polymer ?
#
loop_
_entity_poly.entity_id
_entity_poly.type
_entity_poly.pdbx_seq_one_letter_code
_entity_poly.pdbx_strand_id
1 'polypeptide(L)'
;MKTGILEVLLVNAKGIRHTNIVGTPSYYVIIECGFQSQRSKTSRGKNEKPCWNEKFIFDLSSFDCNMNSTYLTCKIMDTELFTNGGFVGEAKVHIGGIITEGINQGYIDIKPAAYNVVLEDDTYKGQIKIGFKFIANKENYMMRKQESIAEEKGPSHNSICGSIWRISWWKFLFFYNNKINSKDKQKRN
;
A
#
# COMPACT_ATOMS: atom_id res chain seq x y z
N MET A 1 19.77 -9.06 -0.69
CA MET A 1 18.48 -9.75 -0.93
C MET A 1 17.46 -8.70 -1.32
N LYS A 2 16.73 -8.88 -2.42
CA LYS A 2 15.68 -7.93 -2.85
C LYS A 2 14.43 -8.22 -2.01
N THR A 3 14.10 -7.38 -1.06
CA THR A 3 12.87 -7.46 -0.26
C THR A 3 12.22 -6.09 -0.24
N GLY A 4 10.94 -6.04 0.09
CA GLY A 4 10.26 -4.75 0.18
C GLY A 4 8.91 -4.85 0.84
N ILE A 5 8.36 -3.68 1.18
CA ILE A 5 7.04 -3.56 1.77
C ILE A 5 6.13 -2.91 0.75
N LEU A 6 5.01 -3.56 0.47
CA LEU A 6 3.93 -3.03 -0.33
C LEU A 6 2.81 -2.52 0.59
N GLU A 7 2.62 -1.21 0.61
CA GLU A 7 1.43 -0.59 1.18
C GLU A 7 0.35 -0.49 0.10
N VAL A 8 -0.84 -1.01 0.41
CA VAL A 8 -2.03 -0.91 -0.43
C VAL A 8 -3.05 -0.02 0.28
N LEU A 9 -3.46 1.06 -0.36
CA LEU A 9 -4.50 1.96 0.14
C LEU A 9 -5.82 1.64 -0.57
N LEU A 10 -6.74 0.99 0.15
CA LEU A 10 -8.11 0.77 -0.30
C LEU A 10 -8.95 2.01 0.02
N VAL A 11 -9.43 2.71 -1.01
CA VAL A 11 -10.15 3.97 -0.84
C VAL A 11 -11.66 3.74 -0.79
N ASN A 12 -12.27 3.43 -1.94
CA ASN A 12 -13.71 3.28 -2.09
C ASN A 12 -14.05 2.40 -3.29
N ALA A 13 -15.34 2.08 -3.46
CA ALA A 13 -15.86 1.48 -4.68
C ALA A 13 -17.11 2.22 -5.16
N LYS A 14 -17.45 2.06 -6.44
CA LYS A 14 -18.62 2.66 -7.08
C LYS A 14 -19.23 1.71 -8.12
N GLY A 15 -20.55 1.74 -8.25
CA GLY A 15 -21.27 0.98 -9.28
C GLY A 15 -21.24 -0.54 -9.08
N ILE A 16 -21.02 -1.00 -7.85
CA ILE A 16 -20.90 -2.44 -7.51
C ILE A 16 -22.21 -3.05 -6.99
N ARG A 17 -23.30 -2.28 -6.91
CA ARG A 17 -24.57 -2.72 -6.31
C ARG A 17 -25.26 -3.79 -7.17
N HIS A 18 -25.85 -4.81 -6.53
CA HIS A 18 -26.77 -5.74 -7.20
C HIS A 18 -28.22 -5.26 -7.08
N THR A 19 -29.01 -5.49 -8.12
CA THR A 19 -30.45 -5.15 -8.17
C THR A 19 -31.28 -5.95 -7.18
N ASN A 20 -30.81 -7.13 -6.77
CA ASN A 20 -31.56 -8.09 -5.97
C ASN A 20 -31.23 -8.02 -4.46
N ILE A 21 -30.55 -6.97 -4.00
CA ILE A 21 -30.23 -6.79 -2.57
C ILE A 21 -31.46 -6.24 -1.85
N VAL A 22 -32.02 -7.02 -0.93
CA VAL A 22 -33.03 -6.57 0.03
C VAL A 22 -32.29 -6.09 1.28
N GLY A 23 -32.42 -4.81 1.64
CA GLY A 23 -31.78 -4.22 2.83
C GLY A 23 -30.69 -3.21 2.51
N THR A 24 -29.92 -2.84 3.53
CA THR A 24 -28.81 -1.87 3.41
C THR A 24 -27.50 -2.62 3.17
N PRO A 25 -26.86 -2.48 2.00
CA PRO A 25 -25.66 -3.25 1.69
C PRO A 25 -24.48 -2.89 2.59
N SER A 26 -23.67 -3.90 2.89
CA SER A 26 -22.60 -3.80 3.87
C SER A 26 -21.38 -4.58 3.37
N TYR A 27 -20.40 -3.84 2.85
CA TYR A 27 -19.33 -4.41 2.05
C TYR A 27 -18.01 -4.54 2.82
N TYR A 28 -17.26 -5.61 2.56
CA TYR A 28 -15.85 -5.73 2.94
C TYR A 28 -15.04 -6.27 1.77
N VAL A 29 -13.72 -6.08 1.80
CA VAL A 29 -12.81 -6.50 0.75
C VAL A 29 -11.80 -7.47 1.31
N ILE A 30 -11.60 -8.58 0.60
CA ILE A 30 -10.49 -9.51 0.83
C ILE A 30 -9.39 -9.15 -0.17
N ILE A 31 -8.22 -8.81 0.34
CA ILE A 31 -7.07 -8.36 -0.45
C ILE A 31 -6.01 -9.46 -0.37
N GLU A 32 -5.70 -10.05 -1.52
CA GLU A 32 -4.77 -11.15 -1.68
C GLU A 32 -3.55 -10.66 -2.46
N CYS A 33 -2.36 -10.88 -1.91
CA CYS A 33 -1.08 -10.58 -2.53
C CYS A 33 -0.15 -11.79 -2.33
N GLY A 34 0.05 -12.58 -3.39
CA GLY A 34 0.77 -13.85 -3.27
C GLY A 34 0.10 -14.79 -2.25
N PHE A 35 0.86 -15.22 -1.25
CA PHE A 35 0.36 -16.10 -0.17
C PHE A 35 -0.26 -15.36 1.02
N GLN A 36 -0.29 -14.02 0.99
CA GLN A 36 -0.84 -13.21 2.07
C GLN A 36 -2.25 -12.77 1.72
N SER A 37 -3.17 -12.87 2.68
CA SER A 37 -4.56 -12.40 2.55
C SER A 37 -4.93 -11.56 3.76
N GLN A 38 -5.54 -10.40 3.53
CA GLN A 38 -6.01 -9.48 4.57
C GLN A 38 -7.45 -9.05 4.28
N ARG A 39 -8.25 -8.92 5.33
CA ARG A 39 -9.66 -8.52 5.23
C ARG A 39 -9.83 -7.07 5.72
N SER A 40 -10.55 -6.26 4.95
CA SER A 40 -10.90 -4.89 5.35
C SER A 40 -11.97 -4.86 6.43
N LYS A 41 -12.10 -3.70 7.07
CA LYS A 41 -13.31 -3.34 7.82
C LYS A 41 -14.53 -3.38 6.91
N THR A 42 -15.68 -3.56 7.53
CA THR A 42 -16.96 -3.48 6.84
C THR A 42 -17.37 -2.02 6.66
N SER A 43 -17.79 -1.65 5.45
CA SER A 43 -18.28 -0.32 5.09
C SER A 43 -19.74 -0.41 4.64
N ARG A 44 -20.62 0.30 5.34
CA ARG A 44 -22.03 0.41 4.94
C ARG A 44 -22.14 1.37 3.77
N GLY A 45 -22.69 0.90 2.65
CA GLY A 45 -22.82 1.67 1.41
C GLY A 45 -23.92 2.72 1.47
N LYS A 46 -23.84 3.72 2.36
CA LYS A 46 -24.70 4.91 2.26
C LYS A 46 -24.43 5.57 0.90
N ASN A 47 -25.47 5.75 0.09
CA ASN A 47 -25.41 6.35 -1.24
C ASN A 47 -24.59 5.55 -2.27
N GLU A 48 -24.58 4.21 -2.18
CA GLU A 48 -24.02 3.31 -3.21
C GLU A 48 -22.51 3.47 -3.45
N LYS A 49 -21.81 4.07 -2.49
CA LYS A 49 -20.36 4.32 -2.54
C LYS A 49 -19.72 3.90 -1.21
N PRO A 50 -19.43 2.60 -1.00
CA PRO A 50 -18.68 2.20 0.18
C PRO A 50 -17.30 2.83 0.19
N CYS A 51 -16.87 3.24 1.37
CA CYS A 51 -15.60 3.90 1.61
C CYS A 51 -14.90 3.21 2.78
N TRP A 52 -13.66 2.78 2.56
CA TRP A 52 -12.83 2.12 3.57
C TRP A 52 -11.72 3.03 4.06
N ASN A 53 -11.03 3.72 3.14
CA ASN A 53 -9.83 4.52 3.43
C ASN A 53 -8.86 3.77 4.36
N GLU A 54 -8.63 2.50 4.05
CA GLU A 54 -7.89 1.57 4.88
C GLU A 54 -6.57 1.19 4.21
N LYS A 55 -5.50 1.10 5.01
CA LYS A 55 -4.16 0.75 4.54
C LYS A 55 -3.82 -0.67 4.96
N PHE A 56 -3.30 -1.44 4.01
CA PHE A 56 -2.82 -2.81 4.19
C PHE A 56 -1.33 -2.86 3.88
N ILE A 57 -0.60 -3.68 4.62
CA ILE A 57 0.84 -3.79 4.51
C ILE A 57 1.18 -5.23 4.21
N PHE A 58 1.87 -5.48 3.10
CA PHE A 58 2.35 -6.79 2.70
C PHE A 58 3.88 -6.79 2.70
N ASP A 59 4.47 -7.75 3.40
CA ASP A 59 5.92 -7.95 3.44
C ASP A 59 6.31 -8.89 2.31
N LEU A 60 6.97 -8.37 1.28
CA LEU A 60 7.33 -9.13 0.09
C LEU A 60 8.74 -9.71 0.26
N SER A 61 8.81 -11.03 0.22
CA SER A 61 10.07 -11.77 0.29
C SER A 61 10.86 -11.63 -1.02
N SER A 62 12.11 -12.11 -1.02
CA SER A 62 12.89 -12.17 -2.27
C SER A 62 12.27 -13.07 -3.34
N PHE A 63 11.48 -14.06 -2.97
CA PHE A 63 10.75 -14.85 -3.94
C PHE A 63 9.66 -14.01 -4.62
N ASP A 64 8.82 -13.34 -3.82
CA ASP A 64 7.72 -12.51 -4.30
C ASP A 64 8.22 -11.34 -5.17
N CYS A 65 9.35 -10.74 -4.77
CA CYS A 65 9.97 -9.63 -5.49
C CYS A 65 10.59 -10.02 -6.84
N ASN A 66 11.03 -11.28 -6.99
CA ASN A 66 11.61 -11.78 -8.23
C ASN A 66 10.53 -12.34 -9.18
N MET A 67 9.33 -12.61 -8.67
CA MET A 67 8.16 -12.96 -9.47
C MET A 67 7.56 -11.67 -10.05
N ASN A 68 8.06 -11.26 -11.22
CA ASN A 68 7.55 -10.11 -11.98
C ASN A 68 6.07 -10.22 -12.41
N SER A 69 5.41 -11.35 -12.14
CA SER A 69 4.02 -11.65 -12.47
C SER A 69 3.06 -11.57 -11.27
N THR A 70 3.42 -10.89 -10.19
CA THR A 70 2.55 -10.81 -9.01
C THR A 70 1.32 -9.95 -9.30
N TYR A 71 0.15 -10.48 -8.95
CA TYR A 71 -1.12 -9.77 -8.97
C TYR A 71 -1.58 -9.47 -7.55
N LEU A 72 -2.18 -8.29 -7.37
CA LEU A 72 -3.03 -7.99 -6.23
C LEU A 72 -4.48 -8.29 -6.62
N THR A 73 -5.13 -9.18 -5.89
CA THR A 73 -6.56 -9.48 -6.07
C THR A 73 -7.35 -8.81 -4.96
N CYS A 74 -8.41 -8.09 -5.30
CA CYS A 74 -9.34 -7.48 -4.36
C CYS A 74 -10.74 -8.03 -4.61
N LYS A 75 -11.21 -8.92 -3.75
CA LYS A 75 -12.56 -9.51 -3.82
C LYS A 75 -13.50 -8.73 -2.92
N ILE A 76 -14.56 -8.20 -3.50
CA ILE A 76 -15.59 -7.45 -2.78
C ILE A 76 -16.69 -8.43 -2.37
N MET A 77 -17.03 -8.37 -1.08
CA MET A 77 -18.03 -9.21 -0.46
C MET A 77 -19.11 -8.33 0.19
N ASP A 78 -20.36 -8.77 0.17
CA ASP A 78 -21.50 -8.15 0.86
C ASP A 78 -21.97 -9.09 1.99
N THR A 79 -22.11 -8.55 3.21
CA THR A 79 -22.56 -9.32 4.37
C THR A 79 -24.05 -9.66 4.33
N GLU A 80 -24.83 -8.92 3.54
CA GLU A 80 -26.28 -9.10 3.45
C GLU A 80 -26.70 -9.99 2.26
N LEU A 81 -25.77 -10.30 1.35
CA LEU A 81 -26.04 -11.19 0.22
C LEU A 81 -25.88 -12.65 0.63
N PHE A 82 -27.00 -13.37 0.68
CA PHE A 82 -27.01 -14.81 0.99
C PHE A 82 -26.66 -15.70 -0.22
N THR A 83 -26.57 -15.13 -1.43
CA THR A 83 -26.22 -15.87 -2.66
C THR A 83 -24.71 -15.82 -2.92
N ASN A 84 -24.15 -16.91 -3.46
CA ASN A 84 -22.73 -17.05 -3.80
C ASN A 84 -21.76 -16.63 -2.67
N GLY A 85 -22.12 -16.93 -1.41
CA GLY A 85 -21.31 -16.56 -0.25
C GLY A 85 -21.12 -15.05 -0.04
N GLY A 86 -21.96 -14.22 -0.67
CA GLY A 86 -21.88 -12.77 -0.62
C GLY A 86 -20.92 -12.15 -1.63
N PHE A 87 -20.43 -12.89 -2.63
CA PHE A 87 -19.52 -12.34 -3.64
C PHE A 87 -20.19 -11.28 -4.52
N VAL A 88 -19.53 -10.12 -4.65
CA VAL A 88 -20.01 -8.97 -5.46
C VAL A 88 -19.21 -8.82 -6.75
N GLY A 89 -17.92 -9.14 -6.71
CA GLY A 89 -17.00 -9.00 -7.83
C GLY A 89 -15.55 -8.88 -7.37
N GLU A 90 -14.61 -8.96 -8.30
CA GLU A 90 -13.18 -8.87 -8.03
C GLU A 90 -12.46 -7.89 -8.95
N ALA A 91 -11.38 -7.30 -8.45
CA ALA A 91 -10.42 -6.56 -9.25
C ALA A 91 -9.05 -7.23 -9.15
N LYS A 92 -8.39 -7.46 -10.29
CA LYS A 92 -7.03 -8.00 -10.38
C LYS A 92 -6.10 -6.93 -10.94
N VAL A 93 -5.10 -6.53 -10.15
CA VAL A 93 -4.14 -5.48 -10.50
C VAL A 93 -2.75 -6.08 -10.64
N HIS A 94 -2.11 -5.89 -11.79
CA HIS A 94 -0.72 -6.32 -11.98
C HIS A 94 0.23 -5.37 -11.27
N ILE A 95 0.97 -5.86 -10.27
CA ILE A 95 1.86 -5.05 -9.44
C ILE A 95 3.35 -5.29 -9.72
N GLY A 96 3.69 -6.18 -10.65
CA GLY A 96 5.08 -6.50 -11.00
C GLY A 96 5.92 -5.30 -11.44
N GLY A 97 5.31 -4.36 -12.18
CA GLY A 97 5.96 -3.10 -12.56
C GLY A 97 6.24 -2.17 -11.36
N ILE A 98 5.31 -2.12 -10.40
CA ILE A 98 5.45 -1.34 -9.17
C ILE A 98 6.61 -1.88 -8.33
N ILE A 99 6.68 -3.20 -8.18
CA ILE A 99 7.75 -3.89 -7.44
C ILE A 99 9.10 -3.65 -8.12
N THR A 100 9.18 -3.88 -9.44
CA THR A 100 10.42 -3.72 -10.20
C THR A 100 10.96 -2.29 -10.09
N GLU A 101 10.10 -1.30 -10.34
CA GLU A 101 10.50 0.11 -10.26
C GLU A 101 10.85 0.52 -8.84
N GLY A 102 10.06 0.08 -7.86
CA GLY A 102 10.31 0.34 -6.45
C GLY A 102 11.60 -0.27 -5.94
N ILE A 103 12.02 -1.43 -6.45
CA ILE A 103 13.33 -2.03 -6.15
C ILE A 103 14.46 -1.21 -6.78
N ASN A 104 14.28 -0.75 -8.02
CA ASN A 104 15.31 0.01 -8.75
C ASN A 104 15.52 1.40 -8.14
N GLN A 105 14.44 2.11 -7.80
CA GLN A 105 14.49 3.47 -7.22
C GLN A 105 14.59 3.47 -5.68
N GLY A 106 14.37 2.32 -5.04
CA GLY A 106 14.28 2.19 -3.59
C GLY A 106 12.91 2.58 -3.01
N TYR A 107 12.08 3.31 -3.76
CA TYR A 107 10.77 3.80 -3.34
C TYR A 107 9.88 4.09 -4.55
N ILE A 108 8.57 3.85 -4.43
CA ILE A 108 7.57 4.33 -5.38
C ILE A 108 6.24 4.60 -4.66
N ASP A 109 5.53 5.66 -5.07
CA ASP A 109 4.21 6.05 -4.55
C ASP A 109 3.28 6.35 -5.74
N ILE A 110 2.28 5.51 -5.89
CA ILE A 110 1.27 5.60 -6.94
C ILE A 110 -0.02 6.08 -6.30
N LYS A 111 -0.47 7.25 -6.76
CA LYS A 111 -1.72 7.85 -6.28
C LYS A 111 -2.91 6.93 -6.57
N PRO A 112 -3.92 6.92 -5.68
CA PRO A 112 -5.07 6.05 -5.85
C PRO A 112 -5.78 6.22 -7.20
N ALA A 113 -5.92 5.12 -7.93
CA ALA A 113 -6.55 5.04 -9.24
C ALA A 113 -7.71 4.03 -9.23
N ALA A 114 -8.64 4.16 -10.18
CA ALA A 114 -9.77 3.26 -10.30
C ALA A 114 -9.40 2.02 -11.12
N TYR A 115 -9.79 0.85 -10.64
CA TYR A 115 -9.62 -0.44 -11.28
C TYR A 115 -11.00 -1.07 -11.51
N ASN A 116 -11.14 -1.78 -12.63
CA ASN A 116 -12.39 -2.45 -12.96
C ASN A 116 -12.63 -3.59 -11.99
N VAL A 117 -13.88 -3.69 -11.54
CA VAL A 117 -14.39 -4.85 -10.83
C VAL A 117 -15.16 -5.69 -11.84
N VAL A 118 -14.96 -7.00 -11.84
CA VAL A 118 -15.62 -7.94 -12.73
C VAL A 118 -16.28 -9.07 -11.94
N LEU A 119 -17.28 -9.71 -12.54
CA LEU A 119 -17.89 -10.94 -12.04
C LEU A 119 -17.05 -12.17 -12.44
N GLU A 120 -17.50 -13.37 -12.05
CA GLU A 120 -16.83 -14.63 -12.38
C GLU A 120 -16.79 -14.92 -13.90
N ASP A 121 -17.75 -14.36 -14.65
CA ASP A 121 -17.83 -14.46 -16.11
C ASP A 121 -17.13 -13.29 -16.84
N ASP A 122 -16.26 -12.56 -16.14
CA ASP A 122 -15.57 -11.35 -16.59
C ASP A 122 -16.47 -10.16 -16.95
N THR A 123 -17.77 -10.23 -16.65
CA THR A 123 -18.69 -9.11 -16.86
C THR A 123 -18.32 -7.93 -15.94
N TYR A 124 -18.19 -6.74 -16.52
CA TYR A 124 -17.89 -5.52 -15.78
C TYR A 124 -18.96 -5.19 -14.72
N LYS A 125 -18.50 -4.90 -13.51
CA LYS A 125 -19.30 -4.63 -12.31
C LYS A 125 -18.77 -3.44 -11.52
N GLY A 126 -18.59 -2.30 -12.19
CA GLY A 126 -18.17 -1.07 -11.52
C GLY A 126 -16.67 -1.02 -11.25
N GLN A 127 -16.26 -0.22 -10.28
CA GLN A 127 -14.85 0.09 -10.04
C GLN A 127 -14.51 0.18 -8.55
N ILE A 128 -13.27 -0.19 -8.23
CA ILE A 128 -12.64 -0.04 -6.91
C ILE A 128 -11.43 0.89 -7.03
N LYS A 129 -11.25 1.80 -6.07
CA LYS A 129 -10.15 2.77 -6.08
C LYS A 129 -9.06 2.34 -5.11
N ILE A 130 -7.86 2.11 -5.65
CA ILE A 130 -6.71 1.56 -4.91
C ILE A 130 -5.46 2.41 -5.20
N GLY A 131 -4.69 2.72 -4.16
CA GLY A 131 -3.35 3.30 -4.28
C GLY A 131 -2.28 2.34 -3.82
N PHE A 132 -1.05 2.57 -4.26
CA PHE A 132 0.09 1.72 -3.94
C PHE A 132 1.26 2.56 -3.48
N LYS A 133 2.00 2.04 -2.51
CA LYS A 133 3.33 2.53 -2.21
C LYS A 133 4.22 1.33 -1.97
N PHE A 134 5.43 1.35 -2.51
CA PHE A 134 6.40 0.31 -2.27
C PHE A 134 7.70 0.92 -1.76
N ILE A 135 8.28 0.26 -0.75
CA ILE A 135 9.54 0.65 -0.11
C ILE A 135 10.48 -0.55 -0.19
N ALA A 136 11.60 -0.41 -0.88
CA ALA A 136 12.61 -1.46 -0.94
C ALA A 136 13.41 -1.50 0.36
N ASN A 137 13.83 -2.71 0.74
CA ASN A 137 14.51 -3.03 2.00
C ASN A 137 13.70 -2.65 3.25
N LYS A 138 13.34 -3.66 4.04
CA LYS A 138 12.53 -3.51 5.27
C LYS A 138 13.14 -2.54 6.28
N GLU A 139 14.46 -2.37 6.30
CA GLU A 139 15.15 -1.40 7.17
C GLU A 139 14.75 0.04 6.85
N ASN A 140 14.60 0.39 5.56
CA ASN A 140 14.19 1.73 5.12
C ASN A 140 12.77 2.06 5.59
N TYR A 141 11.88 1.07 5.63
CA TYR A 141 10.52 1.25 6.15
C TYR A 141 10.52 1.55 7.65
N MET A 142 11.33 0.85 8.45
CA MET A 142 11.40 1.09 9.90
C MET A 142 11.94 2.48 10.22
N MET A 143 12.96 2.94 9.50
CA MET A 143 13.48 4.32 9.61
C MET A 143 12.40 5.36 9.30
N ARG A 144 11.71 5.22 8.16
CA ARG A 144 10.65 6.16 7.74
C ARG A 144 9.47 6.17 8.70
N LYS A 145 9.10 5.01 9.26
CA LYS A 145 8.04 4.92 10.26
C LYS A 145 8.43 5.69 11.53
N GLN A 146 9.68 5.58 11.99
CA GLN A 146 10.18 6.37 13.13
C GLN A 146 10.18 7.88 12.83
N GLU A 147 10.58 8.30 11.64
CA GLU A 147 10.54 9.71 11.22
C GLU A 147 9.11 10.27 11.23
N SER A 148 8.14 9.54 10.66
CA SER A 148 6.74 9.99 10.65
C SER A 148 6.13 10.12 12.04
N ILE A 149 6.47 9.22 12.96
CA ILE A 149 6.04 9.29 14.38
C ILE A 149 6.71 10.47 15.10
N ALA A 150 7.97 10.78 14.76
CA ALA A 150 8.67 11.93 15.31
C ALA A 150 8.12 13.27 14.77
N GLU A 151 7.67 13.31 13.52
CA GLU A 151 7.04 14.49 12.90
C GLU A 151 5.61 14.72 13.41
N GLU A 152 4.84 13.66 13.65
CA GLU A 152 3.51 13.74 14.28
C GLU A 152 3.59 14.21 15.75
N LYS A 153 4.70 13.90 16.43
CA LYS A 153 5.05 14.47 17.74
C LYS A 153 5.73 15.84 17.58
N GLY A 154 4.98 16.83 17.10
CA GLY A 154 5.42 18.23 17.11
C GLY A 154 5.86 18.70 18.52
N PRO A 155 6.69 19.77 18.61
CA PRO A 155 7.30 20.16 19.88
C PRO A 155 6.24 20.53 20.92
N SER A 156 6.15 19.75 22.00
CA SER A 156 5.37 20.11 23.17
C SER A 156 5.96 21.37 23.79
N HIS A 157 5.16 22.43 23.85
CA HIS A 157 5.45 23.62 24.64
C HIS A 157 5.45 23.22 26.12
N ASN A 158 6.64 22.98 26.70
CA ASN A 158 6.99 23.32 28.07
C ASN A 158 8.48 23.03 28.34
N SER A 159 9.16 24.06 28.86
CA SER A 159 10.51 24.12 29.44
C SER A 159 11.73 24.03 28.50
N ILE A 160 12.28 25.22 28.28
CA ILE A 160 13.70 25.61 28.29
C ILE A 160 14.65 24.48 28.73
N CYS A 161 15.31 23.83 27.77
CA CYS A 161 16.74 23.48 27.74
C CYS A 161 16.98 22.43 26.65
N GLY A 162 17.96 22.67 25.77
CA GLY A 162 18.49 21.61 24.91
C GLY A 162 18.70 21.98 23.44
N SER A 163 19.28 23.13 23.16
CA SER A 163 19.87 23.51 21.86
C SER A 163 21.06 22.62 21.42
N ILE A 164 21.08 21.33 21.77
CA ILE A 164 22.23 20.42 21.58
C ILE A 164 21.95 19.29 20.57
N TRP A 165 20.70 18.93 20.28
CA TRP A 165 20.42 17.77 19.41
C TRP A 165 20.27 18.08 17.92
N ARG A 166 20.25 19.36 17.51
CA ARG A 166 20.09 19.74 16.09
C ARG A 166 21.37 19.72 15.25
N ILE A 167 22.53 19.53 15.88
CA ILE A 167 23.85 19.68 15.22
C ILE A 167 24.55 18.33 14.94
N SER A 168 24.05 17.22 15.49
CA SER A 168 24.73 15.92 15.34
C SER A 168 24.46 15.21 14.00
N TRP A 169 23.28 15.39 13.40
CA TRP A 169 22.87 14.61 12.23
C TRP A 169 23.39 15.14 10.89
N TRP A 170 23.67 16.44 10.77
CA TRP A 170 24.26 16.99 9.54
C TRP A 170 25.73 16.55 9.37
N LYS A 171 26.45 16.29 10.48
CA LYS A 171 27.79 15.73 10.42
C LYS A 171 27.78 14.29 9.88
N PHE A 172 26.81 13.46 10.29
CA PHE A 172 26.68 12.10 9.76
C PHE A 172 26.36 12.06 8.26
N LEU A 173 25.46 12.93 7.78
CA LEU A 173 25.14 13.02 6.36
C LEU A 173 26.33 13.47 5.51
N PHE A 174 27.15 14.41 5.99
CA PHE A 174 28.34 14.87 5.27
C PHE A 174 29.44 13.81 5.19
N PHE A 175 29.66 13.01 6.24
CA PHE A 175 30.66 11.95 6.21
C PHE A 175 30.24 10.74 5.34
N TYR A 176 28.94 10.45 5.26
CA TYR A 176 28.46 9.33 4.45
C TYR A 176 28.53 9.63 2.95
N ASN A 177 28.13 10.83 2.52
CA ASN A 177 28.21 11.22 1.11
C ASN A 177 29.65 11.34 0.59
N ASN A 178 30.59 11.80 1.41
CA ASN A 178 32.00 11.89 1.00
C ASN A 178 32.68 10.52 0.85
N LYS A 179 32.24 9.49 1.60
CA LYS A 179 32.78 8.12 1.52
C LYS A 179 32.30 7.36 0.27
N ILE A 180 31.14 7.73 -0.28
CA ILE A 180 30.63 7.20 -1.55
C ILE A 180 31.36 7.86 -2.73
N ASN A 181 31.51 9.19 -2.71
CA ASN A 181 32.20 9.92 -3.78
C ASN A 181 33.70 9.61 -3.91
N SER A 182 34.39 9.19 -2.84
CA SER A 182 35.81 8.82 -2.94
C SER A 182 36.03 7.41 -3.52
N LYS A 183 35.09 6.49 -3.33
CA LYS A 183 35.19 5.12 -3.87
C LYS A 183 34.91 5.03 -5.38
N ASP A 184 34.08 5.94 -5.91
CA ASP A 184 33.81 5.99 -7.36
C ASP A 184 34.92 6.69 -8.16
N LYS A 185 35.73 7.53 -7.52
CA LYS A 185 36.89 8.17 -8.19
C LYS A 185 38.14 7.28 -8.30
N GLN A 186 38.19 6.15 -7.59
CA GLN A 186 39.36 5.26 -7.59
C GLN A 186 39.25 4.07 -8.55
N LYS A 187 38.17 3.98 -9.35
CA LYS A 187 37.95 2.92 -10.36
C LYS A 187 37.97 3.41 -11.82
N ARG A 188 38.32 4.68 -12.07
CA ARG A 188 38.62 5.20 -13.41
C ARG A 188 39.93 5.97 -13.35
N ASN A 189 41.02 5.24 -13.54
CA ASN A 189 42.28 5.60 -14.20
C ASN A 189 43.35 4.58 -13.83
#